data_AF-H2CA64-F1
#
_entry.id   AF-H2CA64-F1
#
_cell.length_a   1.000
_cell.length_b   1.000
_cell.length_c   1.000
_cell.angle_alpha   90.00
_cell.angle_beta   90.00
_cell.angle_gamma   90.00
#
_symmetry.space_group_name_H-M   'P 1'
#
loop_
_entity.id
_entity.type
_entity.pdbx_description
1 polymer ?
#
loop_
_entity_poly.entity_id
_entity_poly.type
_entity_poly.pdbx_seq_one_letter_code
_entity_poly.pdbx_strand_id
1 'polypeptide(L)'
;MDYYSSEDRAADAHRINRSELPSAKKAAYLNERVIRAQMRRGRNAVDLSLIKWRIIRRAYRYISERPVPAKYYADLYPLLGYRSCALCLQGFDRYSEAYGSIDDGSTRCQFCSLAAIDRCTRPGSTFVQIEGLLHSPAYVYTVPESKLKDANERLGGLIDTMIKNLMSLRS
;
A
#
# COMPACT_ATOMS: atom_id res chain seq x y z
N MET A 1 24.58 -1.05 -27.10
CA MET A 1 23.63 -0.59 -28.13
C MET A 1 22.30 -0.42 -27.43
N ASP A 2 22.00 0.82 -27.04
CA ASP A 2 20.84 1.16 -26.25
C ASP A 2 19.61 1.19 -27.15
N TYR A 3 18.81 0.13 -27.09
CA TYR A 3 17.52 0.05 -27.75
C TYR A 3 16.44 0.52 -26.78
N TYR A 4 16.53 1.79 -26.39
CA TYR A 4 15.45 2.48 -25.67
C TYR A 4 14.95 3.58 -26.60
N SER A 5 13.93 3.25 -27.39
CA SER A 5 13.46 4.10 -28.47
C SER A 5 12.80 5.36 -27.91
N SER A 6 12.71 6.41 -28.74
CA SER A 6 11.97 7.62 -28.40
C SER A 6 10.48 7.38 -28.16
N GLU A 7 9.92 6.28 -28.67
CA GLU A 7 8.54 5.84 -28.41
C GLU A 7 8.39 5.21 -27.02
N ASP A 8 9.41 4.51 -26.52
CA ASP A 8 9.44 3.99 -25.14
C ASP A 8 9.51 5.14 -24.12
N ARG A 9 10.24 6.22 -24.45
CA ARG A 9 10.24 7.47 -23.66
C ARG A 9 8.89 8.19 -23.68
N ALA A 10 8.13 8.09 -24.77
CA ALA A 10 6.78 8.64 -24.84
C ALA A 10 5.75 7.76 -24.12
N ALA A 11 5.94 6.44 -24.11
CA ALA A 11 5.14 5.50 -23.32
C ALA A 11 5.35 5.67 -21.79
N ASP A 12 6.54 6.12 -21.37
CA ASP A 12 6.86 6.50 -19.98
C ASP A 12 6.19 7.81 -19.53
N ALA A 13 5.57 8.58 -20.45
CA ALA A 13 4.90 9.85 -20.13
C ALA A 13 3.45 9.70 -19.64
N HIS A 14 2.87 8.50 -19.69
CA HIS A 14 1.49 8.26 -19.25
C HIS A 14 1.39 7.97 -17.75
N ARG A 15 1.84 8.92 -16.93
CA ARG A 15 1.49 8.91 -15.51
C ARG A 15 -0.01 9.23 -15.41
N ILE A 16 -0.81 8.40 -14.73
CA ILE A 16 -2.11 8.90 -14.27
C ILE A 16 -1.78 10.13 -13.46
N ASN A 17 -2.35 11.28 -13.82
CA ASN A 17 -2.17 12.47 -13.03
C ASN A 17 -2.61 12.09 -11.62
N ARG A 18 -1.70 12.14 -10.64
CA ARG A 18 -1.99 11.65 -9.28
C ARG A 18 -3.34 12.17 -8.79
N SER A 19 -3.71 13.41 -9.13
CA SER A 19 -4.99 14.04 -8.79
C SER A 19 -6.25 13.33 -9.34
N GLU A 20 -6.14 12.53 -10.40
CA GLU A 20 -7.20 11.70 -10.98
C GLU A 20 -7.45 10.44 -10.14
N LEU A 21 -6.44 9.94 -9.43
CA LEU A 21 -6.65 8.81 -8.52
C LEU A 21 -7.60 9.26 -7.41
N PRO A 22 -8.68 8.47 -7.15
CA PRO A 22 -9.61 8.81 -6.08
C PRO A 22 -8.96 8.92 -4.70
N SER A 23 -7.77 8.34 -4.51
CA SER A 23 -6.94 8.42 -3.32
C SER A 23 -6.23 9.76 -3.14
N ALA A 24 -5.74 10.37 -4.22
CA ALA A 24 -4.99 11.62 -4.14
C ALA A 24 -5.89 12.81 -3.75
N LYS A 25 -7.18 12.75 -4.09
CA LYS A 25 -8.19 13.70 -3.60
C LYS A 25 -8.39 13.63 -2.08
N LYS A 26 -7.90 12.57 -1.41
CA LYS A 26 -7.92 12.38 0.06
C LYS A 26 -6.52 12.20 0.65
N ALA A 27 -5.52 12.90 0.12
CA ALA A 27 -4.12 12.83 0.57
C ALA A 27 -3.92 13.08 2.07
N ALA A 28 -4.83 13.79 2.73
CA ALA A 28 -4.76 14.07 4.16
C ALA A 28 -4.67 12.78 5.01
N TYR A 29 -5.38 11.71 4.67
CA TYR A 29 -5.40 10.46 5.46
C TYR A 29 -4.22 9.52 5.16
N LEU A 30 -3.30 9.94 4.31
CA LEU A 30 -2.09 9.19 3.94
C LEU A 30 -0.81 9.92 4.35
N ASN A 31 -0.95 11.07 5.02
CA ASN A 31 0.14 11.88 5.49
C ASN A 31 0.41 11.61 6.99
N GLU A 32 1.65 11.28 7.34
CA GLU A 32 2.04 10.96 8.72
C GLU A 32 1.64 12.04 9.71
N ARG A 33 1.90 13.33 9.39
CA ARG A 33 1.58 14.46 10.28
C ARG A 33 0.08 14.53 10.59
N VAL A 34 -0.76 14.29 9.58
CA VAL A 34 -2.21 14.30 9.74
C VAL A 34 -2.68 13.09 10.53
N ILE A 35 -2.16 11.90 10.22
CA ILE A 35 -2.50 10.66 10.95
C ILE A 35 -2.13 10.81 12.43
N ARG A 36 -0.91 11.27 12.73
CA ARG A 36 -0.47 11.57 14.10
C ARG A 36 -1.35 12.61 14.78
N ALA A 37 -1.77 13.66 14.07
CA ALA A 37 -2.70 14.64 14.62
C ALA A 37 -4.07 14.03 14.96
N GLN A 38 -4.59 13.13 14.13
CA GLN A 38 -5.85 12.41 14.40
C GLN A 38 -5.71 11.43 15.58
N MET A 39 -4.62 10.68 15.66
CA MET A 39 -4.33 9.79 16.78
C MET A 39 -4.24 10.57 18.10
N ARG A 40 -3.55 11.73 18.12
CA ARG A 40 -3.51 12.62 19.29
C ARG A 40 -4.87 13.17 19.72
N ARG A 41 -5.84 13.24 18.79
CA ARG A 41 -7.24 13.60 19.06
C ARG A 41 -8.10 12.41 19.49
N GLY A 42 -7.48 11.26 19.80
CA GLY A 42 -8.18 10.07 20.27
C GLY A 42 -8.82 9.21 19.17
N ARG A 43 -8.55 9.47 17.89
CA ARG A 43 -9.02 8.57 16.82
C ARG A 43 -8.33 7.21 16.93
N ASN A 44 -9.12 6.15 16.77
CA ASN A 44 -8.62 4.77 16.81
C ASN A 44 -7.68 4.47 15.61
N ALA A 45 -6.54 3.85 15.88
CA ALA A 45 -5.52 3.53 14.88
C ALA A 45 -5.95 2.44 13.88
N VAL A 46 -6.82 1.50 14.29
CA VAL A 46 -7.45 0.52 13.39
C VAL A 46 -8.33 1.24 12.38
N ASP A 47 -9.19 2.17 12.82
CA ASP A 47 -10.07 2.94 11.92
C ASP A 47 -9.29 3.79 10.91
N LEU A 48 -8.22 4.46 11.34
CA LEU A 48 -7.34 5.22 10.46
C LEU A 48 -6.63 4.31 9.44
N SER A 49 -6.21 3.12 9.87
CA SER A 49 -5.59 2.13 8.97
C SER A 49 -6.61 1.54 7.99
N LEU A 50 -7.86 1.32 8.42
CA LEU A 50 -8.97 0.93 7.53
C LEU A 50 -9.26 2.00 6.47
N ILE A 51 -9.21 3.28 6.84
CA ILE A 51 -9.36 4.39 5.88
C ILE A 51 -8.28 4.31 4.80
N LYS A 52 -7.00 4.12 5.18
CA LYS A 52 -5.89 3.92 4.24
C LYS A 52 -6.19 2.78 3.26
N TRP A 53 -6.57 1.61 3.74
CA TRP A 53 -6.77 0.44 2.87
C TRP A 53 -8.02 0.55 2.00
N ARG A 54 -9.08 1.22 2.46
CA ARG A 54 -10.24 1.57 1.62
C ARG A 54 -9.86 2.54 0.49
N ILE A 55 -8.96 3.48 0.77
CA ILE A 55 -8.41 4.39 -0.23
C ILE A 55 -7.60 3.61 -1.28
N ILE A 56 -6.73 2.69 -0.85
CA ILE A 56 -5.95 1.80 -1.74
C ILE A 56 -6.89 0.96 -2.60
N ARG A 57 -7.91 0.32 -2.01
CA ARG A 57 -8.92 -0.46 -2.74
C ARG A 57 -9.62 0.33 -3.84
N ARG A 58 -10.00 1.59 -3.55
CA ARG A 58 -10.65 2.46 -4.53
C ARG A 58 -9.70 2.84 -5.67
N ALA A 59 -8.44 3.15 -5.35
CA ALA A 59 -7.43 3.43 -6.36
C ALA A 59 -7.13 2.20 -7.23
N TYR A 60 -7.02 1.02 -6.62
CA TYR A 60 -6.87 -0.25 -7.31
C TYR A 60 -8.02 -0.50 -8.30
N ARG A 61 -9.29 -0.36 -7.89
CA ARG A 61 -10.45 -0.56 -8.78
C ARG A 61 -10.42 0.37 -10.00
N TYR A 62 -10.10 1.64 -9.76
CA TYR A 62 -9.95 2.61 -10.83
C TYR A 62 -8.84 2.25 -11.83
N ILE A 63 -7.72 1.70 -11.34
CA ILE A 63 -6.61 1.25 -12.18
C ILE A 63 -6.99 -0.04 -12.93
N SER A 64 -7.65 -1.00 -12.27
CA SER A 64 -8.00 -2.30 -12.88
C SER A 64 -8.99 -2.18 -14.03
N GLU A 65 -9.77 -1.11 -14.08
CA GLU A 65 -10.71 -0.82 -15.18
C GLU A 65 -10.04 -0.16 -16.39
N ARG A 66 -8.74 0.16 -16.33
CA ARG A 66 -8.01 0.75 -17.46
C ARG A 66 -7.65 -0.31 -18.52
N PRO A 67 -7.45 0.09 -19.79
CA PRO A 67 -7.00 -0.85 -20.84
C PRO A 67 -5.65 -1.52 -20.54
N VAL A 68 -4.76 -0.86 -19.81
CA VAL A 68 -3.44 -1.39 -19.43
C VAL A 68 -3.16 -1.09 -17.94
N PRO A 69 -3.79 -1.81 -16.98
CA PRO A 69 -3.69 -1.53 -15.54
C PRO A 69 -2.26 -1.60 -15.00
N ALA A 70 -1.49 -2.55 -15.53
CA ALA A 70 -0.07 -2.79 -15.29
C ALA A 70 0.76 -1.51 -15.12
N LYS A 71 0.61 -0.57 -16.07
CA LYS A 71 1.38 0.67 -16.15
C LYS A 71 1.12 1.64 -15.00
N TYR A 72 0.04 1.44 -14.25
CA TYR A 72 -0.43 2.36 -13.22
C TYR A 72 -0.26 1.82 -11.80
N TYR A 73 0.12 0.56 -11.63
CA TYR A 73 0.31 -0.03 -10.30
C TYR A 73 1.44 0.60 -9.50
N ALA A 74 2.45 1.17 -10.18
CA ALA A 74 3.48 2.00 -9.56
C ALA A 74 2.89 3.19 -8.77
N ASP A 75 1.70 3.68 -9.15
CA ASP A 75 1.05 4.78 -8.42
C ASP A 75 0.39 4.34 -7.10
N LEU A 76 0.16 3.03 -6.90
CA LEU A 76 -0.28 2.48 -5.62
C LEU A 76 0.85 2.37 -4.60
N TYR A 77 2.09 2.18 -5.05
CA TYR A 77 3.23 1.92 -4.17
C TYR A 77 3.44 3.01 -3.09
N PRO A 78 3.40 4.32 -3.39
CA PRO A 78 3.53 5.38 -2.40
C PRO A 78 2.44 5.34 -1.31
N LEU A 79 1.32 4.66 -1.58
CA LEU A 79 0.24 4.49 -0.61
C LEU A 79 0.55 3.38 0.40
N LEU A 80 1.44 2.43 0.08
CA LEU A 80 1.76 1.29 0.96
C LEU A 80 2.63 1.67 2.16
N GLY A 81 3.41 2.75 2.08
CA GLY A 81 4.42 3.11 3.07
C GLY A 81 3.94 3.08 4.53
N TYR A 82 4.79 2.61 5.43
CA TYR A 82 4.47 2.48 6.86
C TYR A 82 4.07 3.83 7.50
N ARG A 83 4.62 4.95 7.02
CA ARG A 83 4.34 6.31 7.52
C ARG A 83 2.89 6.75 7.33
N SER A 84 2.15 6.07 6.44
CA SER A 84 0.72 6.30 6.24
C SER A 84 -0.17 5.31 7.00
N CYS A 85 0.40 4.33 7.71
CA CYS A 85 -0.33 3.34 8.48
C CYS A 85 -0.38 3.71 9.97
N ALA A 86 -1.56 4.02 10.50
CA ALA A 86 -1.70 4.43 11.90
C ALA A 86 -1.32 3.31 12.89
N LEU A 87 -1.56 2.04 12.56
CA LEU A 87 -1.12 0.91 13.40
C LEU A 87 0.41 0.77 13.42
N CYS A 88 1.09 1.03 12.29
CA CYS A 88 2.56 1.05 12.29
C CYS A 88 3.09 2.19 13.15
N LEU A 89 2.54 3.41 13.00
CA LEU A 89 2.94 4.55 13.82
C LEU A 89 2.69 4.31 15.31
N GLN A 90 1.53 3.74 15.67
CA GLN A 90 1.24 3.35 17.06
C GLN A 90 2.23 2.31 17.59
N GLY A 91 2.56 1.30 16.78
CA GLY A 91 3.55 0.29 17.15
C GLY A 91 4.93 0.91 17.36
N PHE A 92 5.29 1.90 16.55
CA PHE A 92 6.57 2.62 16.67
C PHE A 92 6.64 3.47 17.95
N ASP A 93 5.55 4.17 18.26
CA ASP A 93 5.47 4.99 19.48
C ASP A 93 5.59 4.08 20.72
N ARG A 94 4.86 2.95 20.77
CA ARG A 94 4.96 1.95 21.84
C ARG A 94 6.36 1.33 21.97
N TYR A 95 6.99 1.04 20.84
CA TYR A 95 8.37 0.54 20.84
C TYR A 95 9.33 1.55 21.44
N SER A 96 9.21 2.81 21.01
CA SER A 96 10.06 3.90 21.48
C SER A 96 9.91 4.16 22.98
N GLU A 97 8.70 4.03 23.51
CA GLU A 97 8.42 4.13 24.95
C GLU A 97 9.06 2.99 25.75
N ALA A 98 9.07 1.77 25.20
CA ALA A 98 9.56 0.58 25.92
C ALA A 98 11.07 0.34 25.80
N TYR A 99 11.68 0.71 24.67
CA TYR A 99 13.06 0.31 24.32
C TYR A 99 13.95 1.46 23.81
N GLY A 100 13.44 2.70 23.74
CA GLY A 100 14.17 3.82 23.17
C GLY A 100 14.21 3.80 21.63
N SER A 101 15.18 4.46 21.01
CA SER A 101 15.27 4.52 19.54
C SER A 101 16.00 3.32 18.94
N ILE A 102 15.46 2.75 17.85
CA ILE A 102 16.14 1.78 16.98
C ILE A 102 16.17 2.33 15.55
N ASP A 103 17.22 2.09 14.79
CA ASP A 103 17.32 2.45 13.36
C ASP A 103 16.67 1.44 12.38
N ASP A 104 16.39 0.21 12.82
CA ASP A 104 15.78 -0.83 11.98
C ASP A 104 14.23 -0.80 12.00
N GLY A 105 13.63 -0.59 10.84
CA GLY A 105 12.17 -0.60 10.65
C GLY A 105 11.52 -1.98 10.81
N SER A 106 12.28 -3.08 10.72
CA SER A 106 11.75 -4.45 10.76
C SER A 106 11.26 -4.86 12.16
N THR A 107 12.03 -4.51 13.20
CA THR A 107 11.71 -4.75 14.62
C THR A 107 10.44 -4.01 15.03
N ARG A 108 10.23 -2.82 14.48
CA ARG A 108 9.12 -1.94 14.86
C ARG A 108 7.74 -2.46 14.41
N CYS A 109 7.69 -3.31 13.37
CA CYS A 109 6.43 -3.96 12.98
C CYS A 109 5.95 -5.00 14.00
N GLN A 110 6.82 -5.54 14.88
CA GLN A 110 6.42 -6.54 15.87
C GLN A 110 5.42 -6.00 16.90
N PHE A 111 5.38 -4.67 17.09
CA PHE A 111 4.50 -3.97 18.03
C PHE A 111 3.21 -3.46 17.38
N CYS A 112 3.08 -3.62 16.06
CA CYS A 112 1.89 -3.28 15.31
C CYS A 112 0.84 -4.38 15.49
N SER A 113 -0.39 -4.03 15.91
CA SER A 113 -1.46 -5.02 16.08
C SER A 113 -1.78 -5.79 14.80
N LEU A 114 -1.56 -5.19 13.63
CA LEU A 114 -1.70 -5.89 12.35
C LEU A 114 -0.68 -7.03 12.22
N ALA A 115 0.53 -6.88 12.76
CA ALA A 115 1.54 -7.92 12.70
C ALA A 115 1.18 -9.16 13.54
N ALA A 116 0.27 -9.05 14.52
CA ALA A 116 -0.23 -10.21 15.25
C ALA A 116 -1.05 -11.15 14.35
N ILE A 117 -1.82 -10.58 13.40
CA ILE A 117 -2.73 -11.32 12.51
C ILE A 117 -2.10 -11.60 11.14
N ASP A 118 -1.31 -10.66 10.65
CA ASP A 118 -0.65 -10.70 9.35
C ASP A 118 0.72 -10.03 9.48
N ARG A 119 1.73 -10.79 9.94
CA ARG A 119 3.11 -10.32 10.18
C ARG A 119 3.68 -9.65 8.93
N CYS A 120 3.40 -8.36 8.77
CA CYS A 120 3.53 -7.60 7.52
C CYS A 120 4.96 -7.43 6.99
N THR A 121 5.96 -7.97 7.69
CA THR A 121 7.36 -8.02 7.27
C THR A 121 7.83 -9.43 6.88
N ARG A 122 7.00 -10.47 7.06
CA ARG A 122 7.34 -11.83 6.68
C ARG A 122 7.05 -12.09 5.20
N PRO A 123 7.87 -12.88 4.50
CA PRO A 123 7.71 -13.19 3.06
C PRO A 123 6.33 -13.73 2.64
N GLY A 124 5.60 -14.37 3.57
CA GLY A 124 4.25 -14.90 3.30
C GLY A 124 3.09 -13.97 3.65
N SER A 125 3.35 -12.81 4.25
CA SER A 125 2.28 -11.91 4.71
C SER A 125 1.53 -11.28 3.55
N THR A 126 0.28 -10.92 3.81
CA THR A 126 -0.60 -10.26 2.82
C THR A 126 0.05 -8.96 2.34
N PHE A 127 0.65 -8.18 3.24
CA PHE A 127 1.37 -6.97 2.87
C PHE A 127 2.53 -7.25 1.90
N VAL A 128 3.43 -8.18 2.23
CA VAL A 128 4.60 -8.49 1.38
C VAL A 128 4.18 -9.05 0.03
N GLN A 129 3.09 -9.83 -0.03
CA GLN A 129 2.54 -10.29 -1.30
C GLN A 129 1.99 -9.14 -2.15
N ILE A 130 1.30 -8.16 -1.55
CA ILE A 130 0.84 -6.96 -2.27
C ILE A 130 2.05 -6.18 -2.78
N GLU A 131 3.03 -5.91 -1.91
CA GLU A 131 4.25 -5.19 -2.27
C GLU A 131 4.99 -5.90 -3.41
N GLY A 132 5.17 -7.21 -3.32
CA GLY A 132 5.82 -8.02 -4.35
C GLY A 132 5.11 -7.99 -5.71
N LEU A 133 3.77 -7.99 -5.74
CA LEU A 133 3.01 -7.85 -6.98
C LEU A 133 3.17 -6.45 -7.58
N LEU A 134 3.16 -5.39 -6.77
CA LEU A 134 3.35 -4.02 -7.25
C LEU A 134 4.81 -3.72 -7.66
N HIS A 135 5.79 -4.41 -7.09
CA HIS A 135 7.22 -4.27 -7.41
C HIS A 135 7.68 -5.12 -8.58
N SER A 136 6.94 -6.16 -8.96
CA SER A 136 7.37 -7.09 -9.99
C SER A 136 7.42 -6.41 -11.36
N PRO A 137 8.58 -6.32 -12.03
CA PRO A 137 8.69 -5.73 -13.37
C PRO A 137 7.84 -6.46 -14.41
N ALA A 138 7.60 -7.76 -14.20
CA ALA A 138 6.68 -8.55 -15.01
C ALA A 138 5.32 -7.86 -15.05
N TYR A 139 4.81 -7.47 -13.89
CA TYR A 139 3.52 -6.81 -13.73
C TYR A 139 3.39 -5.50 -14.51
N VAL A 140 4.50 -4.82 -14.79
CA VAL A 140 4.48 -3.45 -15.34
C VAL A 140 4.71 -3.41 -16.85
N TYR A 141 5.46 -4.36 -17.45
CA TYR A 141 5.92 -4.19 -18.84
C TYR A 141 5.94 -5.41 -19.78
N THR A 142 5.80 -6.67 -19.32
CA THR A 142 6.15 -7.83 -20.21
C THR A 142 5.27 -9.08 -20.16
N VAL A 143 4.18 -9.15 -19.36
CA VAL A 143 3.36 -10.38 -19.28
C VAL A 143 2.23 -10.43 -20.32
N PRO A 144 1.93 -11.63 -20.88
CA PRO A 144 0.69 -11.90 -21.60
C PRO A 144 -0.57 -11.49 -20.81
N GLU A 145 -1.62 -11.08 -21.53
CA GLU A 145 -2.87 -10.56 -20.98
C GLU A 145 -3.53 -11.50 -19.94
N SER A 146 -3.47 -12.82 -20.16
CA SER A 146 -4.01 -13.81 -19.21
C SER A 146 -3.31 -13.77 -17.85
N LYS A 147 -1.98 -13.65 -17.83
CA LYS A 147 -1.20 -13.54 -16.58
C LYS A 147 -1.42 -12.20 -15.87
N LEU A 148 -1.71 -11.13 -16.62
CA LEU A 148 -2.09 -9.84 -16.03
C LEU A 148 -3.47 -9.92 -15.35
N LYS A 149 -4.42 -10.64 -15.96
CA LYS A 149 -5.75 -10.86 -15.37
C LYS A 149 -5.65 -11.62 -14.04
N ASP A 150 -4.96 -12.76 -14.02
CA ASP A 150 -4.79 -13.57 -12.81
C ASP A 150 -4.11 -12.77 -11.68
N ALA A 151 -3.09 -12.01 -12.05
CA ALA A 151 -2.36 -11.20 -11.09
C ALA A 151 -3.26 -10.10 -10.52
N ASN A 152 -4.08 -9.43 -11.36
CA ASN A 152 -5.01 -8.39 -10.92
C ASN A 152 -6.03 -8.95 -9.95
N GLU A 153 -6.67 -10.07 -10.29
CA GLU A 153 -7.60 -10.77 -9.40
C GLU A 153 -6.93 -11.10 -8.05
N ARG A 154 -5.68 -11.59 -8.08
CA ARG A 154 -4.89 -11.85 -6.88
C ARG A 154 -4.63 -10.58 -6.06
N LEU A 155 -4.21 -9.48 -6.69
CA LEU A 155 -3.96 -8.20 -6.01
C LEU A 155 -5.24 -7.68 -5.35
N GLY A 156 -6.39 -7.75 -6.04
CA GLY A 156 -7.69 -7.39 -5.50
C GLY A 156 -8.06 -8.23 -4.28
N GLY A 157 -7.88 -9.55 -4.35
CA GLY A 157 -8.13 -10.46 -3.22
C GLY A 157 -7.24 -10.20 -2.01
N LEU A 158 -5.95 -9.87 -2.22
CA LEU A 158 -5.03 -9.52 -1.14
C LEU A 158 -5.41 -8.18 -0.47
N ILE A 159 -5.81 -7.17 -1.24
CA ILE A 159 -6.30 -5.89 -0.67
C ILE A 159 -7.54 -6.12 0.18
N ASP A 160 -8.48 -6.95 -0.28
CA ASP A 160 -9.69 -7.28 0.47
C ASP A 160 -9.38 -8.09 1.75
N THR A 161 -8.40 -9.01 1.68
CA THR A 161 -7.89 -9.76 2.84
C THR A 161 -7.29 -8.83 3.89
N MET A 162 -6.51 -7.84 3.46
CA MET A 162 -5.93 -6.85 4.38
C MET A 162 -7.00 -6.03 5.11
N ILE A 163 -8.06 -5.62 4.41
CA ILE A 163 -9.21 -4.94 5.02
C ILE A 163 -9.90 -5.86 6.04
N LYS A 164 -10.09 -7.14 5.70
CA LYS A 164 -10.68 -8.13 6.61
C LYS A 164 -9.86 -8.28 7.89
N ASN A 165 -8.54 -8.40 7.79
CA ASN A 165 -7.63 -8.51 8.94
C ASN A 165 -7.70 -7.28 9.85
N LEU A 166 -7.87 -6.09 9.27
CA LEU A 166 -8.07 -4.86 10.05
C LEU A 166 -9.45 -4.81 10.70
N MET A 167 -10.50 -5.31 10.04
CA MET A 167 -11.84 -5.38 10.64
C MET A 167 -11.88 -6.34 11.85
N SER A 168 -11.12 -7.45 11.82
CA SER A 168 -11.01 -8.35 12.98
C SER A 168 -10.25 -7.76 14.17
N LEU A 169 -9.49 -6.66 13.98
CA LEU A 169 -8.88 -5.92 15.09
C LEU A 169 -9.82 -4.92 15.75
N ARG A 170 -11.00 -4.67 15.16
CA ARG A 170 -11.99 -3.72 15.66
C ARG A 170 -13.00 -4.36 16.61
N SER A 171 -13.15 -5.68 16.54
CA SER A 171 -14.02 -6.52 17.38
C SER A 171 -13.49 -6.73 18.79
#